data_AF-A0AAV5XLJ0-F1
#
_entry.id   AF-A0AAV5XLJ0-F1
#
_cell.length_a   1.000
_cell.length_b   1.000
_cell.length_c   1.000
_cell.angle_alpha   90.00
_cell.angle_beta   90.00
_cell.angle_gamma   90.00
#
_symmetry.space_group_name_H-M   'P 1'
#
loop_
_entity.id
_entity.type
_entity.pdbx_description
1 polymer ?
#
loop_
_entity_poly.entity_id
_entity_poly.type
_entity_poly.pdbx_seq_one_letter_code
_entity_poly.pdbx_strand_id
1 'polypeptide(L)'
;MRGQPVVDLKLVAESRPPDGLTLAVGAGTCGLSVGAGNVLAALEAEIARRGLAARVVAGGCNGLCWAAPVVTVLRHDGSHHIATRVAADRVTALLDAALSGQLDHDPDVQRFLSGQRRELIDRCGVTDPGDIDDAIRRGSYAVLANALAAGKPERVIETVKTAGLRGRGGAYFQAAVKWDGARRAQGRPKYLIVNGEEGEPGIFKDRHLMEGDPHRLIEGALLAAHAAGASRIILYIHGEAHLSALRLGGAAWWTALGLELAPRLEIAVNPTDARRLGCDEGVRLRVVSRRGELTGYAHVTEAVRPGAIFVPFVKLNKSAANFLTNSAHDPSSKIPEYKVCAVRLETVH
;
A
#
# COMPACT_ATOMS: atom_id res chain seq x y z
N MET A 1 0.63 -12.33 37.47
CA MET A 1 0.84 -10.88 37.34
C MET A 1 -0.17 -10.33 36.34
N ARG A 2 -0.95 -9.33 36.77
CA ARG A 2 -2.10 -8.77 36.05
C ARG A 2 -1.65 -8.12 34.73
N GLY A 3 -2.38 -8.41 33.66
CA GLY A 3 -2.10 -7.91 32.31
C GLY A 3 -2.08 -6.38 32.27
N GLN A 4 -1.02 -5.82 31.69
CA GLN A 4 -1.01 -4.42 31.27
C GLN A 4 -2.10 -4.21 30.21
N PRO A 5 -2.75 -3.03 30.18
CA PRO A 5 -3.74 -2.76 29.16
C PRO A 5 -3.05 -2.75 27.80
N VAL A 6 -3.61 -3.56 26.89
CA VAL A 6 -3.40 -3.42 25.44
C VAL A 6 -3.64 -1.96 25.10
N VAL A 7 -2.72 -1.33 24.35
CA VAL A 7 -2.92 0.03 23.84
C VAL A 7 -4.28 0.05 23.14
N ASP A 8 -5.24 0.79 23.71
CA ASP A 8 -6.53 0.97 23.09
C ASP A 8 -6.36 1.97 21.94
N LEU A 9 -5.95 1.45 20.79
CA LEU A 9 -5.72 2.23 19.59
C LEU A 9 -7.00 2.96 19.14
N LYS A 10 -8.19 2.49 19.56
CA LYS A 10 -9.45 3.18 19.27
C LYS A 10 -9.57 4.49 20.03
N LEU A 11 -9.20 4.51 21.31
CA LEU A 11 -9.21 5.74 22.13
C LEU A 11 -8.35 6.87 21.54
N VAL A 12 -7.24 6.52 20.88
CA VAL A 12 -6.35 7.50 20.21
C VAL A 12 -7.01 8.08 18.96
N ALA A 13 -7.67 7.23 18.16
CA ALA A 13 -8.27 7.65 16.89
C ALA A 13 -9.68 8.28 17.04
N GLU A 14 -10.38 8.00 18.15
CA GLU A 14 -11.68 8.59 18.52
C GLU A 14 -11.57 10.07 18.98
N SER A 15 -10.36 10.58 19.21
CA SER A 15 -10.12 11.97 19.61
C SER A 15 -10.38 13.01 18.50
N ARG A 16 -10.54 12.56 17.24
CA ARG A 16 -10.87 13.41 16.09
C ARG A 16 -12.39 13.59 16.02
N PRO A 17 -12.89 14.84 15.90
CA PRO A 17 -14.34 15.06 15.81
C PRO A 17 -14.92 14.28 14.63
N PRO A 18 -16.08 13.64 14.81
CA PRO A 18 -16.70 12.91 13.72
C PRO A 18 -17.04 13.85 12.55
N ASP A 19 -16.62 13.48 11.35
CA ASP A 19 -17.09 14.14 10.14
C ASP A 19 -18.62 13.93 10.04
N GLY A 20 -19.39 15.03 9.94
CA GLY A 20 -20.86 14.94 9.92
C GLY A 20 -21.40 14.11 8.75
N LEU A 21 -20.81 14.29 7.57
CA LEU A 21 -21.12 13.55 6.34
C LEU A 21 -19.83 13.22 5.61
N THR A 22 -19.60 11.96 5.25
CA THR A 22 -18.46 11.58 4.40
C THR A 22 -18.96 11.04 3.06
N LEU A 23 -18.42 11.53 1.94
CA LEU A 23 -18.69 11.01 0.60
C LEU A 23 -17.43 10.34 0.06
N ALA A 24 -17.42 9.01 0.06
CA ALA A 24 -16.33 8.22 -0.49
C ALA A 24 -16.59 7.93 -1.98
N VAL A 25 -15.82 8.57 -2.85
CA VAL A 25 -15.85 8.32 -4.28
C VAL A 25 -15.00 7.09 -4.57
N GLY A 26 -15.53 6.12 -5.34
CA GLY A 26 -14.79 4.92 -5.76
C GLY A 26 -13.66 5.25 -6.73
N ALA A 27 -12.56 5.80 -6.22
CA ALA A 27 -11.42 6.34 -6.97
C ALA A 27 -10.24 5.35 -7.01
N GLY A 28 -10.52 4.04 -7.12
CA GLY A 28 -9.53 3.07 -7.59
C GLY A 28 -9.27 3.25 -9.08
N THR A 29 -8.26 2.56 -9.62
CA THR A 29 -7.86 2.69 -11.03
C THR A 29 -9.05 2.53 -11.99
N CYS A 30 -9.94 1.56 -11.75
CA CYS A 30 -11.13 1.34 -12.58
C CYS A 30 -12.13 2.52 -12.55
N GLY A 31 -12.35 3.12 -11.38
CA GLY A 31 -13.26 4.26 -11.25
C GLY A 31 -12.67 5.53 -11.86
N LEU A 32 -11.36 5.76 -11.67
CA LEU A 32 -10.64 6.87 -12.29
C LEU A 32 -10.73 6.81 -13.81
N SER A 33 -10.61 5.62 -14.41
CA SER A 33 -10.73 5.40 -15.85
C SER A 33 -12.11 5.76 -16.44
N VAL A 34 -13.15 5.85 -15.61
CA VAL A 34 -14.52 6.20 -16.04
C VAL A 34 -15.00 7.53 -15.46
N GLY A 35 -14.08 8.39 -15.00
CA GLY A 35 -14.38 9.77 -14.63
C GLY A 35 -14.64 10.01 -13.13
N ALA A 36 -14.31 9.06 -12.24
CA ALA A 36 -14.42 9.28 -10.80
C ALA A 36 -13.60 10.48 -10.30
N GLY A 37 -12.47 10.81 -10.95
CA GLY A 37 -11.69 12.01 -10.62
C GLY A 37 -12.46 13.32 -10.84
N ASN A 38 -13.31 13.37 -11.87
CA ASN A 38 -14.16 14.54 -12.12
C ASN A 38 -15.24 14.67 -11.06
N VAL A 39 -15.82 13.55 -10.63
CA VAL A 39 -16.82 13.52 -9.54
C VAL A 39 -16.20 13.95 -8.22
N LEU A 40 -14.99 13.48 -7.91
CA LEU A 40 -14.22 13.89 -6.73
C LEU A 40 -14.03 15.41 -6.70
N ALA A 41 -13.46 15.97 -7.76
CA ALA A 41 -13.19 17.41 -7.86
C ALA A 41 -14.48 18.25 -7.80
N ALA A 42 -15.56 17.80 -8.43
CA ALA A 42 -16.85 18.49 -8.42
C ALA A 42 -17.50 18.48 -7.02
N LEU A 43 -17.41 17.36 -6.29
CA LEU A 43 -17.89 17.27 -4.90
C LEU A 43 -17.09 18.18 -3.97
N GLU A 44 -15.75 18.17 -4.08
CA GLU A 44 -14.88 19.04 -3.27
C GLU A 44 -15.19 20.52 -3.50
N ALA A 45 -15.32 20.93 -4.76
CA ALA A 45 -15.65 22.30 -5.13
C ALA A 45 -17.04 22.71 -4.60
N GLU A 46 -18.04 21.84 -4.71
CA GLU A 46 -19.41 22.14 -4.27
C GLU A 46 -19.52 22.22 -2.74
N ILE A 47 -18.83 21.34 -2.01
CA ILE A 47 -18.77 21.39 -0.54
C ILE A 47 -18.08 22.66 -0.06
N ALA A 48 -16.95 23.03 -0.69
CA ALA A 48 -16.24 24.26 -0.37
C ALA A 48 -17.10 25.50 -0.69
N ARG A 49 -17.74 25.54 -1.85
CA ARG A 49 -18.63 26.64 -2.28
C ARG A 49 -19.77 26.88 -1.30
N ARG A 50 -20.30 25.81 -0.70
CA ARG A 50 -21.42 25.87 0.25
C ARG A 50 -21.01 25.95 1.71
N GLY A 51 -19.72 25.84 2.03
CA GLY A 51 -19.23 25.79 3.42
C GLY A 51 -19.81 24.63 4.23
N LEU A 52 -20.05 23.48 3.59
CA LEU A 52 -20.65 22.33 4.26
C LEU A 52 -19.64 21.63 5.17
N ALA A 53 -20.10 21.19 6.33
CA ALA A 53 -19.33 20.31 7.23
C ALA A 53 -19.38 18.85 6.72
N ALA A 54 -18.78 18.62 5.54
CA ALA A 54 -18.72 17.32 4.89
C ALA A 54 -17.30 17.03 4.38
N ARG A 55 -16.92 15.76 4.35
CA ARG A 55 -15.62 15.29 3.85
C ARG A 55 -15.80 14.51 2.55
N VAL A 56 -14.94 14.77 1.56
CA VAL A 56 -14.83 13.95 0.35
C VAL A 56 -13.60 13.07 0.46
N VAL A 57 -13.72 11.81 0.04
CA VAL A 57 -12.64 10.82 0.13
C VAL A 57 -12.44 10.15 -1.21
N ALA A 58 -11.18 10.06 -1.65
CA ALA A 58 -10.78 9.23 -2.77
C ALA A 58 -10.68 7.76 -2.31
N GLY A 59 -11.82 7.10 -2.21
CA GLY A 59 -11.94 5.72 -1.76
C GLY A 59 -11.39 4.66 -2.72
N GLY A 60 -11.38 3.42 -2.24
CA GLY A 60 -11.12 2.23 -3.06
C GLY A 60 -12.26 1.80 -3.96
N CYS A 61 -11.99 0.89 -4.90
CA CYS A 61 -13.05 0.20 -5.62
C CYS A 61 -13.82 -0.75 -4.67
N ASN A 62 -15.14 -0.64 -4.63
CA ASN A 62 -16.02 -1.50 -3.82
C ASN A 62 -16.55 -2.74 -4.59
N GLY A 63 -16.04 -3.01 -5.79
CA GLY A 63 -16.45 -4.12 -6.65
C GLY A 63 -17.62 -3.81 -7.61
N LEU A 64 -18.25 -2.63 -7.51
CA LEU A 64 -19.36 -2.22 -8.37
C LEU A 64 -18.87 -1.51 -9.65
N CYS A 65 -17.90 -2.10 -10.35
CA CYS A 65 -17.30 -1.49 -11.55
C CYS A 65 -18.33 -1.19 -12.66
N TRP A 66 -19.39 -2.00 -12.77
CA TRP A 66 -20.49 -1.81 -13.73
C TRP A 66 -21.34 -0.56 -13.43
N ALA A 67 -21.28 -0.06 -12.20
CA ALA A 67 -22.04 1.07 -11.70
C ALA A 67 -21.17 2.32 -11.49
N ALA A 68 -19.88 2.28 -11.86
CA ALA A 68 -18.96 3.38 -11.65
C ALA A 68 -19.27 4.58 -12.59
N PRO A 69 -18.95 5.83 -12.18
CA PRO A 69 -18.44 6.24 -10.87
C PRO A 69 -19.46 6.00 -9.74
N VAL A 70 -19.00 5.39 -8.65
CA VAL A 70 -19.81 5.15 -7.45
C VAL A 70 -19.43 6.15 -6.36
N VAL A 71 -20.43 6.63 -5.62
CA VAL A 71 -20.22 7.45 -4.42
C VAL A 71 -20.92 6.79 -3.24
N THR A 72 -20.16 6.44 -2.22
CA THR A 72 -20.69 5.92 -0.96
C THR A 72 -20.85 7.07 0.03
N VAL A 73 -22.11 7.39 0.35
CA VAL A 73 -22.48 8.39 1.34
C VAL A 73 -22.51 7.71 2.70
N LEU A 74 -21.59 8.09 3.59
CA LEU A 74 -21.42 7.55 4.94
C LEU A 74 -21.97 8.53 5.97
N ARG A 75 -22.79 8.02 6.89
CA ARG A 75 -23.33 8.78 8.03
C ARG A 75 -22.62 8.40 9.32
N HIS A 76 -22.73 9.28 10.31
CA HIS A 76 -22.14 9.09 11.63
C HIS A 76 -22.69 7.85 12.38
N ASP A 77 -23.94 7.47 12.11
CA ASP A 77 -24.56 6.27 12.69
C ASP A 77 -24.05 4.95 12.08
N GLY A 78 -23.09 5.03 11.15
CA GLY A 78 -22.52 3.88 10.44
C GLY A 78 -23.35 3.39 9.26
N SER A 79 -24.55 3.96 9.04
CA SER A 79 -25.33 3.68 7.84
C SER A 79 -24.64 4.28 6.61
N HIS A 80 -24.84 3.61 5.48
CA HIS A 80 -24.30 4.08 4.22
C HIS A 80 -25.25 3.84 3.07
N HIS A 81 -25.11 4.68 2.05
CA HIS A 81 -25.85 4.60 0.81
C HIS A 81 -24.89 4.64 -0.37
N ILE A 82 -25.18 3.89 -1.44
CA ILE A 82 -24.34 3.82 -2.63
C ILE A 82 -25.09 4.45 -3.80
N ALA A 83 -24.66 5.64 -4.20
CA ALA A 83 -25.09 6.26 -5.44
C ALA A 83 -24.29 5.68 -6.62
N THR A 84 -24.99 5.27 -7.67
CA THR A 84 -24.42 4.65 -8.88
C THR A 84 -24.39 5.64 -10.04
N ARG A 85 -23.46 5.42 -10.98
CA ARG A 85 -23.33 6.16 -12.25
C ARG A 85 -23.34 7.68 -12.06
N VAL A 86 -22.65 8.14 -11.01
CA VAL A 86 -22.65 9.56 -10.65
C VAL A 86 -21.85 10.34 -11.69
N ALA A 87 -22.49 11.34 -12.30
CA ALA A 87 -21.85 12.28 -13.20
C ALA A 87 -21.45 13.57 -12.44
N ALA A 88 -20.37 14.21 -12.88
CA ALA A 88 -19.80 15.38 -12.21
C ALA A 88 -20.77 16.59 -12.16
N ASP A 89 -21.63 16.74 -13.15
CA ASP A 89 -22.67 17.78 -13.22
C ASP A 89 -23.90 17.47 -12.35
N ARG A 90 -23.99 16.27 -11.77
CA ARG A 90 -25.09 15.83 -10.89
C ARG A 90 -24.73 15.84 -9.40
N VAL A 91 -23.51 16.26 -9.04
CA VAL A 91 -23.03 16.23 -7.64
C VAL A 91 -23.84 17.14 -6.71
N THR A 92 -24.36 18.27 -7.20
CA THR A 92 -25.23 19.15 -6.40
C THR A 92 -26.49 18.43 -5.97
N ALA A 93 -27.16 17.73 -6.90
CA ALA A 93 -28.37 16.97 -6.61
C ALA A 93 -28.09 15.80 -5.64
N LEU A 94 -26.95 15.12 -5.81
CA LEU A 94 -26.50 14.07 -4.88
C LEU A 94 -26.27 14.63 -3.46
N LEU A 95 -25.62 15.79 -3.33
CA LEU A 95 -25.37 16.41 -2.03
C LEU A 95 -26.68 16.85 -1.37
N ASP A 96 -27.61 17.44 -2.11
CA ASP A 96 -28.92 17.83 -1.56
C ASP A 96 -29.70 16.61 -1.05
N ALA A 97 -29.73 15.53 -1.83
CA ALA A 97 -30.34 14.25 -1.42
C ALA A 97 -29.64 13.64 -0.19
N ALA A 98 -28.30 13.69 -0.14
CA ALA A 98 -27.53 13.19 0.99
C ALA A 98 -27.82 13.98 2.29
N LEU A 99 -27.93 15.30 2.19
CA LEU A 99 -28.25 16.18 3.31
C LEU A 99 -29.70 16.04 3.78
N SER A 100 -30.66 15.86 2.86
CA SER A 100 -32.08 15.66 3.20
C SER A 100 -32.42 14.25 3.67
N GLY A 101 -31.52 13.28 3.46
CA GLY A 101 -31.79 11.86 3.76
C GLY A 101 -32.57 11.13 2.66
N GLN A 102 -32.83 11.76 1.52
CA GLN A 102 -33.67 11.24 0.44
C GLN A 102 -32.80 10.69 -0.69
N LEU A 103 -32.10 9.59 -0.44
CA LEU A 103 -31.24 8.94 -1.44
C LEU A 103 -31.96 7.73 -2.07
N ASP A 104 -31.99 7.68 -3.40
CA ASP A 104 -32.63 6.61 -4.16
C ASP A 104 -31.85 5.30 -4.08
N HIS A 105 -32.53 4.23 -3.66
CA HIS A 105 -31.91 2.91 -3.62
C HIS A 105 -31.90 2.26 -5.00
N ASP A 106 -30.71 1.89 -5.47
CA ASP A 106 -30.53 1.06 -6.68
C ASP A 106 -30.75 -0.43 -6.33
N PRO A 107 -31.85 -1.07 -6.78
CA PRO A 107 -32.13 -2.47 -6.44
C PRO A 107 -31.11 -3.44 -7.03
N ASP A 108 -30.44 -3.07 -8.13
CA ASP A 108 -29.41 -3.91 -8.75
C ASP A 108 -28.14 -3.96 -7.88
N VAL A 109 -27.83 -2.89 -7.15
CA VAL A 109 -26.74 -2.89 -6.16
C VAL A 109 -27.05 -3.87 -5.04
N GLN A 110 -28.26 -3.81 -4.48
CA GLN A 110 -28.67 -4.72 -3.41
C GLN A 110 -28.61 -6.18 -3.89
N ARG A 111 -29.16 -6.45 -5.08
CA ARG A 111 -29.14 -7.79 -5.69
C ARG A 111 -27.71 -8.29 -5.94
N PHE A 112 -26.81 -7.42 -6.37
CA PHE A 112 -25.41 -7.78 -6.61
C PHE A 112 -24.68 -8.12 -5.31
N LEU A 113 -24.94 -7.37 -4.23
CA LEU A 113 -24.22 -7.50 -2.96
C LEU A 113 -24.79 -8.57 -2.02
N SER A 114 -26.10 -8.85 -2.05
CA SER A 114 -26.76 -9.69 -1.04
C SER A 114 -26.25 -11.13 -0.98
N GLY A 115 -25.73 -11.66 -2.10
CA GLY A 115 -25.14 -13.00 -2.17
C GLY A 115 -23.66 -13.07 -1.80
N GLN A 116 -23.02 -11.95 -1.46
CA GLN A 116 -21.57 -11.89 -1.27
C GLN A 116 -21.18 -11.93 0.21
N ARG A 117 -20.15 -12.71 0.51
CA ARG A 117 -19.43 -12.62 1.77
C ARG A 117 -18.15 -11.82 1.57
N ARG A 118 -18.14 -10.57 2.03
CA ARG A 118 -17.03 -9.62 1.84
C ARG A 118 -16.14 -9.64 3.07
N GLU A 119 -15.08 -10.43 3.06
CA GLU A 119 -14.13 -10.51 4.18
C GLU A 119 -12.95 -9.55 4.00
N LEU A 120 -12.33 -9.56 2.81
CA LEU A 120 -11.12 -8.77 2.55
C LEU A 120 -11.41 -7.37 2.01
N ILE A 121 -12.62 -7.16 1.45
CA ILE A 121 -13.02 -5.94 0.73
C ILE A 121 -14.26 -5.26 1.33
N ASP A 122 -14.67 -5.64 2.55
CA ASP A 122 -15.74 -4.96 3.31
C ASP A 122 -15.46 -3.46 3.51
N ARG A 123 -14.19 -3.10 3.67
CA ARG A 123 -13.73 -1.73 3.88
C ARG A 123 -13.45 -0.94 2.59
N CYS A 124 -13.38 -1.62 1.44
CA CYS A 124 -13.11 -0.96 0.18
C CYS A 124 -14.31 -0.10 -0.26
N GLY A 125 -14.07 1.20 -0.48
CA GLY A 125 -15.08 2.18 -0.87
C GLY A 125 -15.82 2.85 0.29
N VAL A 126 -15.53 2.45 1.54
CA VAL A 126 -16.07 3.10 2.75
C VAL A 126 -14.97 3.74 3.61
N THR A 127 -13.70 3.49 3.29
CA THR A 127 -12.53 3.96 4.01
C THR A 127 -11.69 4.89 3.16
N ASP A 128 -10.96 5.78 3.82
CA ASP A 128 -9.86 6.52 3.21
C ASP A 128 -8.60 5.65 3.17
N PRO A 129 -8.13 5.24 1.99
CA PRO A 129 -6.94 4.40 1.87
C PRO A 129 -5.65 5.06 2.35
N GLY A 130 -5.62 6.39 2.47
CA GLY A 130 -4.44 7.16 2.88
C GLY A 130 -4.40 7.57 4.35
N ASP A 131 -5.51 7.40 5.09
CA ASP A 131 -5.65 7.87 6.47
C ASP A 131 -5.48 6.72 7.48
N ILE A 132 -4.36 6.73 8.20
CA ILE A 132 -4.07 5.73 9.24
C ILE A 132 -5.07 5.80 10.41
N ASP A 133 -5.59 6.97 10.76
CA ASP A 133 -6.56 7.12 11.85
C ASP A 133 -7.92 6.51 11.45
N ASP A 134 -8.34 6.68 10.19
CA ASP A 134 -9.52 5.99 9.66
C ASP A 134 -9.32 4.46 9.67
N ALA A 135 -8.13 3.99 9.29
CA ALA A 135 -7.79 2.56 9.35
C ALA A 135 -7.84 2.00 10.78
N ILE A 136 -7.28 2.72 11.76
CA ILE A 136 -7.26 2.33 13.18
C ILE A 136 -8.67 2.33 13.78
N ARG A 137 -9.50 3.36 13.52
CA ARG A 137 -10.90 3.39 13.96
C ARG A 137 -11.67 2.17 13.50
N ARG A 138 -11.30 1.64 12.33
CA ARG A 138 -11.91 0.46 11.70
C ARG A 138 -11.21 -0.85 12.04
N GLY A 139 -10.38 -0.84 13.08
CA GLY A 139 -9.78 -2.02 13.69
C GLY A 139 -8.47 -2.49 13.07
N SER A 140 -7.90 -1.77 12.09
CA SER A 140 -6.56 -2.11 11.62
C SER A 140 -5.51 -1.94 12.73
N TYR A 141 -4.47 -2.76 12.67
CA TYR A 141 -3.32 -2.82 13.58
C TYR A 141 -3.59 -3.33 14.99
N ALA A 142 -4.86 -3.51 15.40
CA ALA A 142 -5.20 -4.05 16.70
C ALA A 142 -4.72 -5.51 16.85
N VAL A 143 -4.80 -6.31 15.79
CA VAL A 143 -4.35 -7.72 15.83
C VAL A 143 -2.83 -7.78 15.89
N LEU A 144 -2.16 -6.94 15.11
CA LEU A 144 -0.70 -6.80 15.17
C LEU A 144 -0.22 -6.39 16.56
N ALA A 145 -0.81 -5.35 17.16
CA ALA A 145 -0.44 -4.87 18.49
C ALA A 145 -0.56 -6.00 19.54
N ASN A 146 -1.66 -6.76 19.50
CA ASN A 146 -1.86 -7.91 20.37
C ASN A 146 -0.84 -9.03 20.15
N ALA A 147 -0.50 -9.34 18.89
CA ALA A 147 0.49 -10.36 18.56
C ALA A 147 1.90 -9.98 19.08
N LEU A 148 2.28 -8.71 18.89
CA LEU A 148 3.55 -8.17 19.37
C LEU A 148 3.62 -8.17 20.91
N ALA A 149 2.57 -7.68 21.58
CA ALA A 149 2.49 -7.65 23.04
C ALA A 149 2.52 -9.05 23.67
N ALA A 150 1.92 -10.04 23.01
CA ALA A 150 1.97 -11.43 23.48
C ALA A 150 3.36 -12.06 23.37
N GLY A 151 4.25 -11.53 22.51
CA GLY A 151 5.63 -11.98 22.33
C GLY A 151 5.75 -13.44 21.86
N LYS A 152 4.71 -14.00 21.24
CA LYS A 152 4.63 -15.43 20.86
C LYS A 152 4.30 -15.58 19.36
N PRO A 153 5.28 -15.40 18.47
CA PRO A 153 5.09 -15.51 17.02
C PRO A 153 4.46 -16.85 16.57
N GLU A 154 4.76 -17.94 17.27
CA GLU A 154 4.19 -19.26 17.02
C GLU A 154 2.66 -19.27 17.15
N ARG A 155 2.09 -18.44 18.03
CA ARG A 155 0.63 -18.37 18.16
C ARG A 155 -0.01 -17.86 16.88
N VAL A 156 0.62 -16.92 16.18
CA VAL A 156 0.15 -16.43 14.88
C VAL A 156 0.18 -17.57 13.85
N ILE A 157 1.26 -18.35 13.82
CA ILE A 157 1.38 -19.52 12.94
C ILE A 157 0.27 -20.54 13.23
N GLU A 158 0.06 -20.89 14.50
CA GLU A 158 -0.98 -21.85 14.89
C GLU A 158 -2.38 -21.34 14.55
N THR A 159 -2.70 -20.07 14.80
CA THR A 159 -3.98 -19.48 14.38
C THR A 159 -4.21 -19.60 12.87
N VAL A 160 -3.19 -19.27 12.06
CA VAL A 160 -3.27 -19.38 10.59
C VAL A 160 -3.37 -20.83 10.12
N LYS A 161 -2.71 -21.75 10.82
CA LYS A 161 -2.79 -23.19 10.58
C LYS A 161 -4.19 -23.73 10.86
N THR A 162 -4.77 -23.38 12.01
CA THR A 162 -6.14 -23.74 12.40
C THR A 162 -7.17 -23.15 11.43
N ALA A 163 -6.96 -21.93 10.95
CA ALA A 163 -7.82 -21.32 9.93
C ALA A 163 -7.72 -22.01 8.56
N GLY A 164 -6.74 -22.90 8.35
CA GLY A 164 -6.55 -23.63 7.09
C GLY A 164 -6.16 -22.72 5.93
N LEU A 165 -5.53 -21.56 6.19
CA LEU A 165 -5.21 -20.59 5.15
C LEU A 165 -4.22 -21.17 4.13
N ARG A 166 -4.62 -21.09 2.86
CA ARG A 166 -3.84 -21.52 1.70
C ARG A 166 -3.43 -20.31 0.87
N GLY A 167 -2.32 -20.42 0.16
CA GLY A 167 -1.85 -19.40 -0.77
C GLY A 167 -2.90 -19.07 -1.82
N ARG A 168 -3.15 -17.78 -2.05
CA ARG A 168 -4.18 -17.27 -2.97
C ARG A 168 -3.64 -16.91 -4.36
N GLY A 169 -2.35 -17.08 -4.60
CA GLY A 169 -1.70 -16.92 -5.91
C GLY A 169 -1.69 -18.21 -6.76
N GLY A 170 -2.69 -19.09 -6.61
CA GLY A 170 -2.87 -20.27 -7.46
C GLY A 170 -2.23 -21.58 -6.97
N ALA A 171 -1.13 -21.56 -6.20
CA ALA A 171 -0.48 -22.79 -5.74
C ALA A 171 -1.18 -23.47 -4.53
N TYR A 172 -2.06 -22.77 -3.82
CA TYR A 172 -2.84 -23.26 -2.67
C TYR A 172 -2.04 -23.95 -1.55
N PHE A 173 -0.72 -23.77 -1.49
CA PHE A 173 0.11 -24.30 -0.42
C PHE A 173 -0.22 -23.62 0.92
N GLN A 174 -0.14 -24.37 2.03
CA GLN A 174 -0.51 -23.87 3.36
C GLN A 174 0.41 -22.73 3.82
N ALA A 175 -0.18 -21.59 4.18
CA ALA A 175 0.58 -20.40 4.57
C ALA A 175 1.39 -20.66 5.86
N ALA A 176 0.77 -21.28 6.86
CA ALA A 176 1.42 -21.56 8.14
C ALA A 176 2.66 -22.46 8.01
N VAL A 177 2.64 -23.45 7.09
CA VAL A 177 3.79 -24.32 6.84
C VAL A 177 4.97 -23.53 6.26
N LYS A 178 4.71 -22.59 5.34
CA LYS A 178 5.76 -21.70 4.81
C LYS A 178 6.35 -20.83 5.92
N TRP A 179 5.50 -20.26 6.77
CA TRP A 179 5.94 -19.37 7.84
C TRP A 179 6.74 -20.10 8.92
N ASP A 180 6.31 -21.30 9.33
CA ASP A 180 7.05 -22.15 10.28
C ASP A 180 8.40 -22.59 9.71
N GLY A 181 8.44 -23.02 8.44
CA GLY A 181 9.68 -23.36 7.75
C GLY A 181 10.66 -22.18 7.70
N ALA A 182 10.17 -20.99 7.31
CA ALA A 182 10.97 -19.77 7.31
C ALA A 182 11.47 -19.40 8.71
N ARG A 183 10.65 -19.55 9.75
CA ARG A 183 11.04 -19.27 11.14
C ARG A 183 12.12 -20.22 11.64
N ARG A 184 12.03 -21.51 11.33
CA ARG A 184 13.01 -22.55 11.74
C ARG A 184 14.31 -22.52 10.96
N ALA A 185 14.29 -22.00 9.73
CA ALA A 185 15.49 -21.91 8.90
C ALA A 185 16.62 -21.13 9.60
N GLN A 186 17.85 -21.61 9.48
CA GLN A 186 19.04 -20.89 9.92
C GLN A 186 19.37 -19.77 8.91
N GLY A 187 20.07 -18.74 9.36
CA GLY A 187 20.44 -17.59 8.53
C GLY A 187 19.62 -16.33 8.80
N ARG A 188 20.31 -15.20 8.75
CA ARG A 188 19.77 -13.84 8.91
C ARG A 188 20.49 -12.92 7.91
N PRO A 189 19.84 -11.84 7.43
CA PRO A 189 18.44 -11.47 7.68
C PRO A 189 17.46 -12.39 6.95
N LYS A 190 16.20 -12.41 7.42
CA LYS A 190 15.09 -13.11 6.75
C LYS A 190 14.15 -12.08 6.12
N TYR A 191 13.61 -12.43 4.96
CA TYR A 191 12.80 -11.54 4.15
C TYR A 191 11.38 -12.10 4.01
N LEU A 192 10.40 -11.21 4.05
CA LEU A 192 9.05 -11.47 3.55
C LEU A 192 8.90 -10.76 2.21
N ILE A 193 8.53 -11.49 1.17
CA ILE A 193 8.17 -10.91 -0.12
C ILE A 193 6.66 -10.98 -0.25
N VAL A 194 6.00 -9.84 -0.36
CA VAL A 194 4.58 -9.74 -0.73
C VAL A 194 4.53 -9.59 -2.24
N ASN A 195 4.04 -10.61 -2.91
CA ASN A 195 3.87 -10.60 -4.35
C ASN A 195 2.56 -9.89 -4.71
N GLY A 196 2.65 -8.65 -5.20
CA GLY A 196 1.61 -7.89 -5.86
C GLY A 196 1.83 -7.78 -7.38
N GLU A 197 2.54 -8.75 -7.97
CA GLU A 197 2.53 -9.02 -9.40
C GLU A 197 1.18 -9.66 -9.74
N GLU A 198 0.27 -8.84 -10.25
CA GLU A 198 -1.03 -9.25 -10.75
C GLU A 198 -1.01 -9.00 -12.27
N GLY A 199 -0.36 -9.89 -13.00
CA GLY A 199 -0.14 -9.79 -14.44
C GLY A 199 -1.17 -10.55 -15.28
N GLU A 200 -2.03 -11.39 -14.67
CA GLU A 200 -3.00 -12.19 -15.40
C GLU A 200 -4.13 -11.33 -15.99
N PRO A 201 -4.42 -11.44 -17.30
CA PRO A 201 -5.53 -10.72 -17.92
C PRO A 201 -6.87 -10.97 -17.21
N GLY A 202 -7.56 -9.88 -16.86
CA GLY A 202 -8.87 -9.93 -16.19
C GLY A 202 -8.82 -10.13 -14.67
N ILE A 203 -7.63 -10.24 -14.06
CA ILE A 203 -7.48 -10.32 -12.61
C ILE A 203 -7.07 -8.94 -12.06
N PHE A 204 -7.79 -8.49 -11.03
CA PHE A 204 -7.56 -7.19 -10.38
C PHE A 204 -7.88 -7.22 -8.87
N LYS A 205 -7.88 -8.41 -8.27
CA LYS A 205 -8.24 -8.65 -6.86
C LYS A 205 -7.21 -8.05 -5.89
N ASP A 206 -5.93 -8.09 -6.23
CA ASP A 206 -4.85 -7.59 -5.38
C ASP A 206 -4.85 -6.06 -5.47
N ARG A 207 -5.08 -5.51 -6.67
CA ARG A 207 -5.32 -4.09 -6.86
C ARG A 207 -6.47 -3.56 -6.00
N HIS A 208 -7.57 -4.30 -5.82
CA HIS A 208 -8.66 -3.88 -4.93
C HIS A 208 -8.19 -3.68 -3.48
N LEU A 209 -7.29 -4.54 -3.00
CA LEU A 209 -6.76 -4.47 -1.64
C LEU A 209 -5.71 -3.37 -1.50
N MET A 210 -4.73 -3.35 -2.42
CA MET A 210 -3.65 -2.36 -2.41
C MET A 210 -4.17 -0.94 -2.58
N GLU A 211 -5.19 -0.73 -3.41
CA GLU A 211 -5.78 0.57 -3.61
C GLU A 211 -6.87 0.87 -2.58
N GLY A 212 -7.66 -0.10 -2.15
CA GLY A 212 -8.86 0.16 -1.37
C GLY A 212 -8.70 0.05 0.14
N ASP A 213 -7.80 -0.79 0.62
CA ASP A 213 -7.51 -0.97 2.06
C ASP A 213 -6.04 -1.40 2.24
N PRO A 214 -5.09 -0.51 1.90
CA PRO A 214 -3.67 -0.83 1.98
C PRO A 214 -3.28 -1.21 3.41
N HIS A 215 -3.82 -0.52 4.42
CA HIS A 215 -3.51 -0.76 5.83
C HIS A 215 -3.78 -2.21 6.27
N ARG A 216 -4.83 -2.86 5.76
CA ARG A 216 -5.08 -4.29 6.01
C ARG A 216 -3.98 -5.19 5.46
N LEU A 217 -3.56 -4.92 4.23
CA LEU A 217 -2.48 -5.68 3.59
C LEU A 217 -1.18 -5.53 4.37
N ILE A 218 -0.92 -4.32 4.85
CA ILE A 218 0.27 -3.98 5.62
C ILE A 218 0.25 -4.65 6.99
N GLU A 219 -0.85 -4.60 7.71
CA GLU A 219 -1.02 -5.35 8.96
C GLU A 219 -0.80 -6.85 8.75
N GLY A 220 -1.38 -7.42 7.70
CA GLY A 220 -1.18 -8.83 7.33
C GLY A 220 0.28 -9.17 7.03
N ALA A 221 1.00 -8.31 6.30
CA ALA A 221 2.42 -8.46 6.02
C ALA A 221 3.27 -8.38 7.30
N LEU A 222 2.95 -7.47 8.21
CA LEU A 222 3.64 -7.32 9.49
C LEU A 222 3.44 -8.53 10.40
N LEU A 223 2.21 -9.03 10.47
CA LEU A 223 1.89 -10.27 11.19
C LEU A 223 2.66 -11.45 10.61
N ALA A 224 2.69 -11.60 9.28
CA ALA A 224 3.43 -12.67 8.61
C ALA A 224 4.94 -12.56 8.85
N ALA A 225 5.50 -11.35 8.79
CA ALA A 225 6.91 -11.11 9.06
C ALA A 225 7.28 -11.44 10.51
N HIS A 226 6.44 -11.00 11.47
CA HIS A 226 6.58 -11.35 12.88
C HIS A 226 6.55 -12.87 13.08
N ALA A 227 5.56 -13.56 12.52
CA ALA A 227 5.42 -15.02 12.58
C ALA A 227 6.63 -15.73 11.96
N ALA A 228 7.07 -15.34 10.77
CA ALA A 228 8.19 -15.96 10.07
C ALA A 228 9.57 -15.56 10.63
N GLY A 229 9.64 -14.57 11.51
CA GLY A 229 10.90 -13.99 11.98
C GLY A 229 11.66 -13.20 10.90
N ALA A 230 10.94 -12.65 9.92
CA ALA A 230 11.49 -11.77 8.89
C ALA A 230 11.74 -10.37 9.44
N SER A 231 12.90 -9.80 9.12
CA SER A 231 13.31 -8.45 9.56
C SER A 231 13.16 -7.41 8.45
N ARG A 232 12.85 -7.83 7.22
CA ARG A 232 12.60 -6.95 6.07
C ARG A 232 11.39 -7.46 5.28
N ILE A 233 10.51 -6.53 4.89
CA ILE A 233 9.35 -6.79 4.04
C ILE A 233 9.57 -6.08 2.70
N ILE A 234 9.42 -6.81 1.60
CA ILE A 234 9.50 -6.27 0.25
C ILE A 234 8.12 -6.41 -0.40
N LEU A 235 7.51 -5.28 -0.75
CA LEU A 235 6.28 -5.25 -1.54
C LEU A 235 6.67 -5.17 -3.02
N TYR A 236 6.51 -6.27 -3.74
CA TYR A 236 6.73 -6.27 -5.18
C TYR A 236 5.42 -5.95 -5.88
N ILE A 237 5.29 -4.75 -6.46
CA ILE A 237 4.07 -4.28 -7.09
C ILE A 237 4.27 -4.27 -8.61
N HIS A 238 3.28 -4.80 -9.35
CA HIS A 238 3.30 -4.81 -10.80
C HIS A 238 3.56 -3.40 -11.38
N GLY A 239 4.41 -3.31 -12.41
CA GLY A 239 4.96 -2.05 -12.92
C GLY A 239 3.96 -1.08 -13.55
N GLU A 240 2.73 -1.52 -13.82
CA GLU A 240 1.59 -0.73 -14.33
C GLU A 240 0.58 -0.37 -13.22
N ALA A 241 0.70 -0.95 -12.03
CA ALA A 241 -0.20 -0.69 -10.89
C ALA A 241 0.24 0.58 -10.11
N HIS A 242 0.28 1.71 -10.82
CA HIS A 242 0.79 2.99 -10.28
C HIS A 242 0.05 3.47 -9.04
N LEU A 243 -1.28 3.39 -9.02
CA LEU A 243 -2.07 3.82 -7.86
C LEU A 243 -1.85 2.91 -6.65
N SER A 244 -1.75 1.59 -6.85
CA SER A 244 -1.37 0.65 -5.78
C SER A 244 -0.02 1.02 -5.18
N ALA A 245 0.98 1.28 -6.03
CA ALA A 245 2.31 1.69 -5.59
C ALA A 245 2.29 3.05 -4.87
N LEU A 246 1.45 3.99 -5.30
CA LEU A 246 1.28 5.28 -4.63
C LEU A 246 0.61 5.13 -3.26
N ARG A 247 -0.49 4.38 -3.15
CA ARG A 247 -1.24 4.21 -1.89
C ARG A 247 -0.46 3.38 -0.86
N LEU A 248 0.27 2.37 -1.33
CA LEU A 248 1.21 1.64 -0.50
C LEU A 248 2.52 2.39 -0.29
N GLY A 249 2.94 3.31 -1.16
CA GLY A 249 4.28 3.92 -1.14
C GLY A 249 4.34 5.34 -0.56
N GLY A 250 3.31 6.15 -0.78
CA GLY A 250 3.26 7.58 -0.49
C GLY A 250 2.89 7.94 0.95
N ALA A 251 2.86 6.94 1.81
CA ALA A 251 2.28 7.04 3.12
C ALA A 251 3.30 7.55 4.15
N ALA A 252 3.18 8.80 4.57
CA ALA A 252 3.99 9.37 5.65
C ALA A 252 3.94 8.54 6.96
N TRP A 253 2.92 7.70 7.11
CA TRP A 253 2.73 6.82 8.26
C TRP A 253 3.69 5.61 8.30
N TRP A 254 4.36 5.23 7.21
CA TRP A 254 5.35 4.14 7.24
C TRP A 254 6.49 4.43 8.22
N THR A 255 6.97 5.67 8.23
CA THR A 255 7.99 6.14 9.16
C THR A 255 7.49 6.05 10.61
N ALA A 256 6.21 6.35 10.85
CA ALA A 256 5.60 6.22 12.18
C ALA A 256 5.52 4.77 12.67
N LEU A 257 5.47 3.78 11.76
CA LEU A 257 5.52 2.35 12.08
C LEU A 257 6.96 1.77 12.07
N GLY A 258 7.98 2.60 11.84
CA GLY A 258 9.38 2.14 11.73
C GLY A 258 9.62 1.26 10.49
N LEU A 259 8.78 1.40 9.47
CA LEU A 259 8.81 0.60 8.27
C LEU A 259 9.46 1.37 7.13
N GLU A 260 10.34 0.70 6.42
CA GLU A 260 11.03 1.24 5.26
C GLU A 260 10.48 0.60 4.00
N LEU A 261 9.96 1.42 3.09
CA LEU A 261 9.50 0.96 1.79
C LEU A 261 10.68 0.57 0.91
N ALA A 262 10.73 -0.71 0.57
CA ALA A 262 11.58 -1.23 -0.48
C ALA A 262 10.79 -1.29 -1.81
N PRO A 263 11.45 -1.07 -2.95
CA PRO A 263 12.87 -0.71 -3.05
C PRO A 263 13.11 0.78 -2.76
N ARG A 264 13.95 1.07 -1.75
CA ARG A 264 14.75 2.30 -1.78
C ARG A 264 15.78 2.13 -2.89
N LEU A 265 16.24 3.24 -3.46
CA LEU A 265 17.38 3.17 -4.35
C LEU A 265 18.63 2.84 -3.52
N GLU A 266 18.95 1.56 -3.39
CA GLU A 266 20.14 1.10 -2.69
C GLU A 266 21.35 1.13 -3.63
N ILE A 267 22.49 1.55 -3.10
CA ILE A 267 23.77 1.56 -3.80
C ILE A 267 24.64 0.54 -3.06
N ALA A 268 24.81 -0.62 -3.66
CA ALA A 268 25.63 -1.67 -3.08
C ALA A 268 27.11 -1.27 -3.18
N VAL A 269 27.78 -1.17 -2.02
CA VAL A 269 29.18 -0.74 -1.88
C VAL A 269 29.95 -1.82 -1.12
N ASN A 270 31.18 -2.13 -1.58
CA ASN A 270 32.05 -3.04 -0.85
C ASN A 270 32.43 -2.46 0.54
N PRO A 271 32.52 -3.27 1.61
CA PRO A 271 32.92 -2.78 2.94
C PRO A 271 34.25 -2.01 2.96
N THR A 272 35.20 -2.36 2.09
CA THR A 272 36.49 -1.67 1.99
C THR A 272 36.33 -0.25 1.46
N ASP A 273 35.48 -0.05 0.46
CA ASP A 273 35.23 1.28 -0.10
C ASP A 273 34.31 2.10 0.78
N ALA A 274 33.32 1.47 1.42
CA ALA A 274 32.47 2.09 2.42
C ALA A 274 33.30 2.71 3.56
N ARG A 275 34.28 1.96 4.10
CA ARG A 275 35.24 2.47 5.09
C ARG A 275 36.07 3.65 4.58
N ARG A 276 36.55 3.59 3.34
CA ARG A 276 37.33 4.70 2.72
C ARG A 276 36.50 5.96 2.56
N LEU A 277 35.21 5.81 2.29
CA LEU A 277 34.25 6.91 2.13
C LEU A 277 33.68 7.41 3.47
N GLY A 278 33.97 6.74 4.59
CA GLY A 278 33.32 7.04 5.88
C GLY A 278 31.81 6.83 5.84
N CYS A 279 31.35 5.81 5.13
CA CYS A 279 29.94 5.54 4.86
C CYS A 279 29.50 4.22 5.51
N ASP A 280 28.44 4.30 6.31
CA ASP A 280 27.80 3.14 6.94
C ASP A 280 26.53 2.70 6.18
N GLU A 281 26.01 1.49 6.49
CA GLU A 281 24.73 0.99 5.96
C GLU A 281 23.63 2.04 6.13
N GLY A 282 22.88 2.32 5.06
CA GLY A 282 21.76 3.26 5.09
C GLY A 282 22.15 4.74 5.05
N VAL A 283 23.44 5.10 4.98
CA VAL A 283 23.85 6.49 4.74
C VAL A 283 23.47 6.90 3.33
N ARG A 284 23.03 8.15 3.13
CA ARG A 284 22.72 8.67 1.79
C ARG A 284 24.01 8.86 0.99
N LEU A 285 24.01 8.31 -0.22
CA LEU A 285 25.11 8.41 -1.17
C LEU A 285 24.62 9.10 -2.44
N ARG A 286 25.36 10.11 -2.88
CA ARG A 286 25.23 10.68 -4.22
C ARG A 286 26.22 9.98 -5.14
N VAL A 287 25.70 9.38 -6.22
CA VAL A 287 26.48 8.79 -7.30
C VAL A 287 26.46 9.77 -8.46
N VAL A 288 27.62 10.19 -8.92
CA VAL A 288 27.77 11.17 -9.99
C VAL A 288 28.53 10.53 -11.15
N SER A 289 27.99 10.65 -12.36
CA SER A 289 28.69 10.32 -13.60
C SER A 289 28.79 11.55 -14.50
N ARG A 290 29.46 11.43 -15.64
CA ARG A 290 29.51 12.49 -16.66
C ARG A 290 28.13 12.86 -17.24
N ARG A 291 27.10 12.03 -17.03
CA ARG A 291 25.78 12.18 -17.66
C ARG A 291 24.70 12.69 -16.70
N GLY A 292 24.93 12.56 -15.41
CA GLY A 292 23.97 12.94 -14.39
C GLY A 292 24.36 12.39 -13.03
N GLU A 293 23.44 12.54 -12.10
CA GLU A 293 23.61 12.08 -10.73
C GLU A 293 22.34 11.40 -10.23
N LEU A 294 22.52 10.52 -9.25
CA LEU A 294 21.43 9.94 -8.48
C LEU A 294 21.80 9.97 -7.00
N THR A 295 20.79 10.02 -6.13
CA THR A 295 20.98 9.87 -4.69
C THR A 295 20.23 8.63 -4.22
N GLY A 296 20.95 7.74 -3.55
CA GLY A 296 20.41 6.52 -2.96
C GLY A 296 20.95 6.31 -1.54
N TYR A 297 20.75 5.11 -1.02
CA TYR A 297 21.18 4.70 0.32
C TYR A 297 22.26 3.62 0.19
N ALA A 298 23.32 3.70 0.99
CA ALA A 298 24.37 2.71 1.00
C ALA A 298 23.84 1.34 1.44
N HIS A 299 24.16 0.30 0.67
CA HIS A 299 24.02 -1.09 1.07
C HIS A 299 25.41 -1.72 1.12
N VAL A 300 25.97 -1.85 2.30
CA VAL A 300 27.33 -2.33 2.51
C VAL A 300 27.34 -3.85 2.44
N THR A 301 27.95 -4.40 1.39
CA THR A 301 27.89 -5.84 1.11
C THR A 301 29.15 -6.37 0.42
N GLU A 302 29.55 -7.59 0.79
CA GLU A 302 30.67 -8.29 0.15
C GLU A 302 30.32 -8.81 -1.26
N ALA A 303 29.05 -8.74 -1.66
CA ALA A 303 28.60 -9.16 -2.99
C ALA A 303 29.15 -8.29 -4.14
N VAL A 304 29.64 -7.09 -3.83
CA VAL A 304 30.26 -6.19 -4.83
C VAL A 304 31.77 -6.15 -4.61
N ARG A 305 32.53 -6.22 -5.71
CA ARG A 305 34.00 -6.14 -5.67
C ARG A 305 34.48 -4.74 -5.22
N PRO A 306 35.64 -4.64 -4.55
CA PRO A 306 36.28 -3.34 -4.29
C PRO A 306 36.48 -2.53 -5.57
N GLY A 307 36.26 -1.21 -5.50
CA GLY A 307 36.32 -0.26 -6.61
C GLY A 307 35.09 -0.28 -7.53
N ALA A 308 34.04 -1.02 -7.18
CA ALA A 308 32.78 -1.03 -7.91
C ALA A 308 31.59 -0.76 -6.99
N ILE A 309 30.52 -0.24 -7.58
CA ILE A 309 29.20 -0.21 -6.96
C ILE A 309 28.21 -0.94 -7.84
N PHE A 310 27.11 -1.41 -7.24
CA PHE A 310 25.96 -1.90 -7.98
C PHE A 310 24.72 -1.11 -7.58
N VAL A 311 23.99 -0.60 -8.58
CA VAL A 311 22.72 0.11 -8.37
C VAL A 311 21.65 -0.69 -9.10
N PRO A 312 20.62 -1.21 -8.38
CA PRO A 312 19.56 -1.97 -9.01
C PRO A 312 18.70 -1.07 -9.89
N PHE A 313 18.10 -1.68 -10.93
CA PHE A 313 17.10 -1.03 -11.77
C PHE A 313 15.76 -0.92 -11.02
N VAL A 314 15.68 0.01 -10.08
CA VAL A 314 14.47 0.29 -9.34
C VAL A 314 13.60 1.27 -10.13
N LYS A 315 12.36 0.89 -10.43
CA LYS A 315 11.39 1.70 -11.19
C LYS A 315 10.69 2.71 -10.27
N LEU A 316 11.46 3.61 -9.67
CA LEU A 316 10.92 4.83 -9.06
C LEU A 316 10.84 5.89 -10.14
N ASN A 317 9.72 5.91 -10.86
CA ASN A 317 9.27 7.00 -11.73
C ASN A 317 10.04 7.11 -13.08
N LYS A 318 11.31 6.68 -13.13
CA LYS A 318 12.21 6.42 -14.28
C LYS A 318 13.36 5.56 -13.72
N SER A 319 13.79 4.50 -14.40
CA SER A 319 14.85 3.61 -13.90
C SER A 319 16.10 4.40 -13.47
N ALA A 320 16.37 4.48 -12.16
CA ALA A 320 17.29 5.48 -11.60
C ALA A 320 18.73 5.37 -12.15
N ALA A 321 19.20 4.15 -12.44
CA ALA A 321 20.52 3.92 -13.03
C ALA A 321 20.67 4.49 -14.45
N ASN A 322 19.57 4.75 -15.18
CA ASN A 322 19.64 5.36 -16.51
C ASN A 322 20.13 6.81 -16.46
N PHE A 323 19.93 7.54 -15.36
CA PHE A 323 20.45 8.90 -15.21
C PHE A 323 21.98 8.95 -15.19
N LEU A 324 22.63 7.87 -14.75
CA LEU A 324 24.09 7.78 -14.74
C LEU A 324 24.68 7.33 -16.08
N THR A 325 23.87 6.72 -16.95
CA THR A 325 24.34 5.92 -18.09
C THR A 325 23.63 6.35 -19.38
N ASN A 326 23.39 5.44 -20.33
CA ASN A 326 22.64 5.71 -21.56
C ASN A 326 21.14 5.37 -21.36
N SER A 327 20.27 5.81 -22.28
CA SER A 327 18.85 5.41 -22.32
C SER A 327 18.55 4.28 -23.32
N ALA A 328 19.60 3.61 -23.82
CA ALA A 328 19.45 2.54 -24.80
C ALA A 328 18.81 1.29 -24.17
N HIS A 329 18.05 0.59 -25.00
CA HIS A 329 17.38 -0.68 -24.70
C HIS A 329 17.42 -1.55 -25.95
N ASP A 330 17.40 -2.86 -25.77
CA ASP A 330 17.28 -3.79 -26.88
C ASP A 330 15.90 -3.59 -27.57
N PRO A 331 15.85 -3.36 -28.89
CA PRO A 331 14.63 -2.97 -29.58
C PRO A 331 13.57 -4.07 -29.59
N SER A 332 13.95 -5.35 -29.44
CA SER A 332 13.05 -6.51 -29.50
C SER A 332 12.52 -6.90 -28.11
N SER A 333 13.42 -7.14 -27.17
CA SER A 333 13.10 -7.59 -25.81
C SER A 333 12.72 -6.45 -24.86
N LYS A 334 13.00 -5.19 -25.25
CA LYS A 334 12.85 -3.99 -24.39
C LYS A 334 13.66 -4.06 -23.09
N ILE A 335 14.60 -5.00 -22.99
CA ILE A 335 15.50 -5.14 -21.85
C ILE A 335 16.54 -4.01 -21.91
N PRO A 336 16.82 -3.29 -20.81
CA PRO A 336 17.91 -2.32 -20.77
C PRO A 336 19.25 -3.01 -21.06
N GLU A 337 20.11 -2.39 -21.87
CA GLU A 337 21.49 -2.88 -22.01
C GLU A 337 22.17 -2.97 -20.63
N TYR A 338 23.11 -3.90 -20.46
CA TYR A 338 23.96 -3.91 -19.26
C TYR A 338 24.85 -2.67 -19.26
N LYS A 339 24.70 -1.79 -18.25
CA LYS A 339 25.32 -0.46 -18.25
C LYS A 339 26.44 -0.40 -17.23
N VAL A 340 27.66 -0.17 -17.72
CA VAL A 340 28.83 0.13 -16.90
C VAL A 340 29.29 1.54 -17.22
N CYS A 341 29.53 2.35 -16.19
CA CYS A 341 30.15 3.66 -16.35
C CYS A 341 31.04 3.97 -15.16
N ALA A 342 32.04 4.83 -15.38
CA ALA A 342 32.81 5.39 -14.27
C ALA A 342 31.94 6.40 -13.51
N VAL A 343 31.98 6.31 -12.19
CA VAL A 343 31.21 7.14 -11.28
C VAL A 343 32.07 7.61 -10.13
N ARG A 344 31.67 8.71 -9.50
CA ARG A 344 32.21 9.21 -8.25
C ARG A 344 31.13 9.10 -7.18
N LEU A 345 31.53 8.70 -5.98
CA LEU A 345 30.66 8.61 -4.81
C LEU A 345 30.91 9.79 -3.88
N GLU A 346 29.85 10.30 -3.29
CA GLU A 346 29.87 11.29 -2.22
C GLU A 346 28.87 10.91 -1.14
N THR A 347 29.24 11.07 0.13
CA THR A 347 28.29 11.02 1.24
C THR A 347 27.46 12.30 1.28
N VAL A 348 26.15 12.16 1.51
CA VAL A 348 25.22 13.28 1.66
C VAL A 348 24.81 13.33 3.12
N HIS A 349 25.20 14.41 3.81
CA HIS A 349 24.89 14.65 5.22
C HIS A 349 23.51 15.31 5.40
#